data_AF-A0A9D6U449-F1
#
_entry.id   AF-A0A9D6U449-F1
#
_cell.length_a   1.000
_cell.length_b   1.000
_cell.length_c   1.000
_cell.angle_alpha   90.00
_cell.angle_beta   90.00
_cell.angle_gamma   90.00
#
_symmetry.space_group_name_H-M   'P 1'
#
loop_
_entity.id
_entity.type
_entity.pdbx_description
1 polymer ?
#
loop_
_entity_poly.entity_id
_entity_poly.type
_entity_poly.pdbx_seq_one_letter_code
_entity_poly.pdbx_strand_id
1 'polypeptide(L)' 'MDIPLARKLDGKKFMWDGGTYETEDQAQQVMHGYEKDGFETRMLVEGNHYLVYSLVQSGE' A
#
# COMPACT_ATOMS: atom_id res chain seq x y z
N MET A 1 16.80 -3.55 -1.43
CA MET A 1 15.50 -4.15 -1.78
C MET A 1 14.98 -3.40 -2.99
N ASP A 2 14.62 -4.11 -4.06
CA ASP A 2 13.98 -3.52 -5.24
C ASP A 2 12.47 -3.57 -5.01
N ILE A 3 11.93 -2.57 -4.31
CA ILE A 3 10.50 -2.50 -4.02
C ILE A 3 9.84 -1.74 -5.18
N PRO A 4 8.87 -2.35 -5.89
CA PRO A 4 8.20 -1.66 -6.98
C PRO A 4 7.36 -0.50 -6.44
N LEU A 5 7.64 0.71 -6.93
CA LEU A 5 6.93 1.95 -6.57
C LEU A 5 5.43 1.88 -6.88
N ALA A 6 5.04 1.14 -7.92
CA ALA A 6 3.65 0.92 -8.26
C ALA A 6 3.42 -0.53 -8.65
N ARG A 7 2.29 -1.08 -8.19
CA ARG A 7 1.86 -2.44 -8.48
C ARG A 7 0.48 -2.39 -9.11
N LYS A 8 0.28 -3.12 -10.20
CA LYS A 8 -1.03 -3.24 -10.84
C LYS A 8 -1.72 -4.46 -10.26
N LEU A 9 -2.78 -4.25 -9.48
CA LEU A 9 -3.57 -5.29 -8.83
C LEU A 9 -5.01 -5.15 -9.31
N ASP A 10 -5.60 -6.23 -9.80
CA ASP A 10 -6.99 -6.24 -10.26
C ASP A 10 -7.30 -5.20 -11.36
N GLY A 11 -6.34 -4.97 -12.26
CA GLY A 11 -6.43 -3.94 -13.29
C GLY A 11 -6.24 -2.50 -12.79
N LYS A 12 -6.25 -2.28 -11.47
CA LYS A 12 -6.04 -0.99 -10.83
C LYS A 12 -4.58 -0.76 -10.46
N LYS A 13 -4.14 0.50 -10.44
CA LYS A 13 -2.77 0.87 -10.07
C LYS A 13 -2.71 1.28 -8.61
N PHE A 14 -1.91 0.56 -7.84
CA PHE A 14 -1.59 0.92 -6.47
C PHE A 14 -0.20 1.51 -6.40
N MET A 15 -0.03 2.62 -5.70
CA MET A 15 1.28 3.18 -5.39
C MET A 15 1.70 2.75 -3.99
N TRP A 16 2.97 2.42 -3.87
CA TRP A 16 3.60 2.28 -2.58
C TRP A 16 3.65 3.65 -1.89
N ASP A 17 3.28 3.68 -0.62
CA ASP A 17 3.36 4.88 0.22
C ASP A 17 4.80 5.38 0.43
N GLY A 18 5.80 4.54 0.18
CA GLY A 18 7.20 4.81 0.49
C GLY A 18 7.59 4.37 1.91
N GLY A 19 6.61 3.97 2.72
CA GLY A 19 6.81 3.41 4.05
C GLY A 19 7.08 1.89 4.04
N THR A 20 8.12 1.47 4.74
CA THR A 20 8.36 0.06 5.12
C THR A 20 8.11 -0.11 6.60
N TYR A 21 7.26 -1.05 6.97
CA TYR A 21 6.90 -1.31 8.36
C TYR A 21 7.44 -2.67 8.79
N GLU A 22 7.93 -2.79 10.03
CA GLU A 22 8.45 -4.05 10.55
C GLU A 22 7.34 -4.97 11.10
N THR A 23 6.19 -4.38 11.41
CA THR A 23 5.05 -5.07 12.03
C THR A 23 3.77 -4.85 11.24
N GLU A 24 2.90 -5.85 11.26
CA GLU A 24 1.59 -5.81 10.62
C GLU A 24 0.73 -4.66 11.17
N ASP A 25 0.75 -4.44 12.50
CA ASP A 25 -0.01 -3.39 13.18
C ASP A 25 0.32 -1.98 12.64
N GLN A 26 1.59 -1.68 12.40
CA GLN A 26 2.00 -0.39 11.83
C GLN A 26 1.47 -0.20 10.41
N ALA A 27 1.58 -1.24 9.57
CA ALA A 27 1.04 -1.20 8.21
C ALA A 27 -0.49 -1.08 8.22
N GLN A 28 -1.16 -1.81 9.10
CA GLN A 28 -2.61 -1.81 9.25
C GLN A 28 -3.14 -0.44 9.73
N GLN A 29 -2.43 0.24 10.63
CA GLN A 29 -2.81 1.59 11.07
C GLN A 29 -2.79 2.58 9.90
N VAL A 30 -1.79 2.50 9.03
CA VAL A 30 -1.67 3.36 7.84
C VAL A 30 -2.77 3.02 6.83
N MET A 31 -3.02 1.73 6.58
CA MET A 31 -4.12 1.26 5.74
C MET A 31 -5.45 1.81 6.17
N HIS A 32 -5.73 1.72 7.46
CA HIS A 32 -6.97 2.19 8.02
C HIS A 32 -7.16 3.70 7.84
N GLY A 33 -6.08 4.48 7.82
CA GLY A 33 -6.12 5.91 7.50
C GLY A 33 -6.56 6.17 6.06
N TYR A 34 -5.97 5.46 5.11
CA TYR A 34 -6.33 5.54 3.68
C TYR A 34 -7.74 5.02 3.39
N GLU A 35 -8.14 3.90 4.02
CA GLU A 35 -9.49 3.34 3.90
C GLU A 35 -10.57 4.29 4.43
N LYS A 36 -10.25 5.07 5.49
CA LYS A 36 -11.13 6.12 6.00
C LYS A 36 -11.35 7.27 5.02
N ASP A 37 -10.35 7.58 4.21
CA ASP A 37 -10.44 8.59 3.16
C ASP A 37 -11.11 8.03 1.88
N GLY A 38 -11.48 6.74 1.89
CA GLY A 38 -12.12 6.06 0.75
C GLY A 38 -11.14 5.49 -0.26
N PHE A 39 -9.85 5.43 0.06
CA PHE A 39 -8.86 4.74 -0.77
C PHE A 39 -8.81 3.25 -0.45
N GLU A 40 -8.79 2.43 -1.49
CA GLU A 40 -8.52 1.00 -1.34
C GLU A 40 -7.04 0.80 -1.04
N THR A 41 -6.70 0.05 0.01
CA THR A 41 -5.31 -0.27 0.36
C THR A 41 -5.00 -1.75 0.25
N ARG A 42 -3.73 -2.07 0.03
CA ARG A 42 -3.21 -3.42 -0.10
C ARG A 42 -1.90 -3.58 0.64
N MET A 43 -1.84 -4.60 1.50
CA MET A 43 -0.64 -4.95 2.24
C MET A 43 0.14 -5.98 1.45
N LEU A 44 1.42 -5.71 1.27
CA LEU A 44 2.34 -6.70 0.72
C LEU A 44 3.48 -6.93 1.70
N VAL A 45 3.82 -8.19 1.90
CA VAL A 45 4.96 -8.59 2.73
C VAL A 45 6.11 -8.89 1.78
N GLU A 46 7.20 -8.12 1.90
CA GLU A 46 8.42 -8.33 1.12
C GLU A 46 9.56 -8.66 2.10
N GLY A 47 9.89 -9.95 2.18
CA GLY A 47 10.84 -10.48 3.15
C GLY A 47 10.30 -10.39 4.57
N ASN A 48 10.85 -9.49 5.37
CA ASN A 48 10.47 -9.27 6.78
C ASN A 48 9.81 -7.90 7.02
N HIS A 49 9.43 -7.21 5.95
CA HIS A 49 8.81 -5.89 6.02
C HIS A 49 7.43 -5.92 5.36
N TYR A 50 6.54 -5.13 5.92
CA TYR A 50 5.20 -4.87 5.44
C TYR A 50 5.21 -3.56 4.66
N LEU A 51 4.60 -3.57 3.49
CA LEU A 51 4.50 -2.45 2.58
C LEU A 51 3.04 -2.11 2.39
N VAL A 52 2.73 -0.82 2.50
CA VAL A 52 1.38 -0.30 2.30
C VAL A 52 1.28 0.30 0.92
N TYR A 53 0.35 -0.23 0.14
CA TYR A 53 0.03 0.26 -1.19
C TYR A 53 -1.37 0.85 -1.19
N SER A 54 -1.53 2.07 -1.70
CA SER A 54 -2.82 2.75 -1.82
C SER A 54 -3.24 2.86 -3.29
N LEU A 55 -4.52 2.68 -3.56
CA LEU A 55 -5.09 2.78 -4.89
C LEU A 55 -4.97 4.21 -5.39
N VAL A 56 -4.22 4.41 -6.48
CA VAL A 56 -4.18 5.70 -7.16
C VAL A 56 -5.41 5.78 -8.04
N GLN A 57 -6.42 6.51 -7.57
CA GLN A 57 -7.50 6.95 -8.46
C GLN A 57 -6.89 7.94 -9.45
N SER A 58 -6.65 7.48 -10.67
CA SER A 58 -6.34 8.38 -11.77
C SER A 58 -7.66 9.07 -12.10
N GLY A 59 -7.88 10.25 -11.51
CA GLY A 59 -8.95 11.13 -11.96
C GLY A 59 -8.63 11.54 -13.39
N GLU A 60 -9.46 11.09 -14.32
CA GLU A 60 -9.54 11.60 -15.70
C GLU A 60 -10.00 13.06 -15.73
#